data_AF-A0A2E6ZKT9-F1
#
_entry.id   AF-A0A2E6ZKT9-F1
#
_cell.length_a   1.000
_cell.length_b   1.000
_cell.length_c   1.000
_cell.angle_alpha   90.00
_cell.angle_beta   90.00
_cell.angle_gamma   90.00
#
_symmetry.space_group_name_H-M   'P 1'
#
loop_
_entity.id
_entity.type
_entity.pdbx_description
1 polymer ?
#
loop_
_entity_poly.entity_id
_entity_poly.type
_entity_poly.pdbx_seq_one_letter_code
_entity_poly.pdbx_strand_id
1 'polypeptide(L)'
;MATNAPTQVIITDTFSQQVDKINTISLDLGATGRLLTNQDSDTISALNEHDSAIRGTNTGLVASVLTTTKKNLVDAINELDSDIGANPASTLTTTAKTITGSLVELDSDVGVISTLSTTNKSNLVSAINELFTSVNVDSDGKNAHLDTTGVMESLENLDSAVGNLGFATSFPASVVDLTTAVNNVRVDLSLLDSDNTSLDGRLGALASLDSAFIGTERSSIVNALNALRADIALIFDENGTQLN
;
A
#
# COMPACT_ATOMS: atom_id res chain seq x y z
N MET A 1 21.36 69.08 -25.04
CA MET A 1 20.97 68.80 -23.64
C MET A 1 19.52 69.20 -23.52
N ALA A 2 18.66 68.32 -22.97
CA ALA A 2 17.26 68.65 -22.77
C ALA A 2 17.12 69.88 -21.87
N THR A 3 16.20 70.79 -22.19
CA THR A 3 15.91 71.92 -21.30
C THR A 3 15.19 71.45 -20.04
N ASN A 4 15.58 71.98 -18.86
CA ASN A 4 14.95 71.62 -17.58
C ASN A 4 13.52 72.18 -17.42
N ALA A 5 13.17 73.20 -18.20
CA ALA A 5 11.86 73.83 -18.21
C ALA A 5 11.32 73.85 -19.65
N PRO A 6 10.00 73.70 -19.85
CA PRO A 6 9.42 73.66 -21.19
C PRO A 6 9.78 74.91 -22.00
N THR A 7 10.30 74.72 -23.22
CA THR A 7 10.53 75.82 -24.16
C THR A 7 9.19 76.35 -24.69
N GLN A 8 8.92 77.64 -24.48
CA GLN A 8 7.67 78.29 -24.89
C GLN A 8 7.89 79.26 -26.06
N VAL A 9 7.19 79.03 -27.17
CA VAL A 9 7.07 79.97 -28.28
C VAL A 9 5.95 80.96 -27.95
N ILE A 10 6.29 82.25 -27.83
CA ILE A 10 5.35 83.32 -27.45
C ILE A 10 5.17 84.30 -28.60
N ILE A 11 3.99 84.92 -28.68
CA ILE A 11 3.61 85.88 -29.73
C ILE A 11 4.56 87.08 -29.82
N THR A 12 5.20 87.47 -28.71
CA THR A 12 6.17 88.58 -28.69
C THR A 12 7.59 88.18 -29.11
N ASP A 13 7.82 86.92 -29.47
CA ASP A 13 9.11 86.49 -29.98
C ASP A 13 9.39 87.10 -31.35
N THR A 14 10.63 87.53 -31.54
CA THR A 14 11.19 87.74 -32.88
C THR A 14 11.22 86.43 -33.65
N PHE A 15 11.25 86.50 -34.98
CA PHE A 15 11.36 85.30 -35.81
C PHE A 15 12.59 84.44 -35.46
N SER A 16 13.74 85.06 -35.16
CA SER A 16 14.93 84.34 -34.69
C SER A 16 14.68 83.60 -33.38
N GLN A 17 14.05 84.25 -32.40
CA GLN A 17 13.69 83.59 -31.14
C GLN A 17 12.72 82.43 -31.37
N GLN A 18 11.74 82.59 -32.27
CA GLN A 18 10.82 81.51 -32.63
C GLN A 18 11.55 80.33 -33.28
N VAL A 19 12.47 80.58 -34.22
CA VAL A 19 13.29 79.52 -34.85
C VAL A 19 14.15 78.80 -33.81
N ASP A 20 14.84 79.55 -32.95
CA ASP A 20 15.69 78.97 -31.90
C ASP A 20 14.86 78.09 -30.95
N LYS A 21 13.68 78.56 -30.56
CA LYS A 21 12.76 77.83 -29.68
C LYS A 21 12.19 76.57 -30.35
N ILE A 22 11.79 76.63 -31.63
CA ILE A 22 11.30 75.47 -32.37
C ILE A 22 12.40 74.43 -32.52
N ASN A 23 13.61 74.86 -32.87
CA ASN A 23 14.77 73.96 -32.97
C ASN A 23 15.10 73.32 -31.62
N THR A 24 14.99 74.10 -30.53
CA THR A 24 15.17 73.60 -29.16
C THR A 24 14.12 72.55 -28.80
N ILE A 25 12.83 72.80 -29.11
CA ILE A 25 11.75 71.82 -28.90
C ILE A 25 12.01 70.53 -29.70
N SER A 26 12.42 70.66 -30.97
CA SER A 26 12.76 69.50 -31.80
C SER A 26 13.96 68.73 -31.26
N LEU A 27 14.97 69.42 -30.71
CA LEU A 27 16.13 68.80 -30.09
C LEU A 27 15.76 68.06 -28.79
N ASP A 28 14.90 68.67 -27.96
CA ASP A 28 14.46 68.12 -26.68
C ASP A 28 13.59 66.86 -26.86
N LEU A 29 12.68 66.85 -27.84
CA LEU A 29 11.91 65.67 -28.22
C LEU A 29 12.78 64.59 -28.87
N GLY A 30 13.89 65.00 -29.51
CA GLY A 30 14.77 64.12 -30.27
C GLY A 30 14.28 63.85 -31.69
N ALA A 31 15.18 63.35 -32.54
CA ALA A 31 14.82 62.93 -33.89
C ALA A 31 14.05 61.61 -33.85
N THR A 32 12.79 61.61 -34.31
CA THR A 32 11.90 60.44 -34.28
C THR A 32 12.46 59.25 -35.08
N GLY A 33 13.18 59.51 -36.17
CA GLY A 33 13.90 58.47 -36.93
C GLY A 33 15.09 57.81 -36.22
N ARG A 34 15.30 58.07 -34.92
CA ARG A 34 16.23 57.33 -34.05
C ARG A 34 15.52 56.45 -33.03
N LEU A 35 14.19 56.46 -33.00
CA LEU A 35 13.41 55.53 -32.19
C LEU A 35 13.60 54.11 -32.75
N LEU A 36 13.59 53.12 -31.87
CA LEU A 36 13.74 51.70 -32.24
C LEU A 36 12.39 50.96 -32.28
N THR A 37 11.29 51.71 -32.20
CA THR A 37 9.92 51.22 -32.32
C THR A 37 9.62 50.94 -33.80
N ASN A 38 8.65 50.06 -34.09
CA ASN A 38 8.24 49.83 -35.48
C ASN A 38 7.43 51.03 -36.03
N GLN A 39 6.77 51.77 -35.13
CA GLN A 39 6.10 53.03 -35.37
C GLN A 39 7.01 54.17 -34.90
N ASP A 40 7.84 54.70 -35.79
CA ASP A 40 8.87 55.72 -35.50
C ASP A 40 8.64 57.07 -36.23
N SER A 41 7.51 57.21 -36.92
CA SER A 41 7.16 58.43 -37.67
C SER A 41 6.99 59.64 -36.77
N ASP A 42 6.52 59.44 -35.54
CA ASP A 42 6.30 60.46 -34.53
C ASP A 42 6.39 59.89 -33.11
N THR A 43 6.61 60.76 -32.12
CA THR A 43 6.80 60.35 -30.72
C THR A 43 5.55 59.73 -30.09
N ILE A 44 4.35 60.11 -30.53
CA ILE A 44 3.10 59.61 -29.96
C ILE A 44 2.84 58.18 -30.42
N SER A 45 3.02 57.91 -31.71
CA SER A 45 2.91 56.57 -32.28
C SER A 45 3.90 55.60 -31.60
N ALA A 46 5.14 56.02 -31.38
CA ALA A 46 6.14 55.23 -30.66
C ALA A 46 5.77 54.97 -29.18
N LEU A 47 5.28 56.00 -28.47
CA LEU A 47 4.81 55.85 -27.10
C LEU A 47 3.61 54.89 -27.01
N ASN A 48 2.65 55.00 -27.94
CA ASN A 48 1.50 54.11 -28.02
C ASN A 48 1.92 52.66 -28.31
N GLU A 49 2.95 52.43 -29.12
CA GLU A 49 3.49 51.09 -29.36
C GLU A 49 4.07 50.49 -28.08
N HIS A 50 4.90 51.22 -27.33
CA HIS A 50 5.41 50.75 -26.03
C HIS A 50 4.29 50.47 -25.03
N ASP A 51 3.31 51.36 -25.00
CA ASP A 51 2.15 51.25 -24.12
C ASP A 51 1.35 49.96 -24.43
N SER A 52 1.08 49.70 -25.72
CA SER A 52 0.52 48.43 -26.19
C SER A 52 1.42 47.22 -25.96
N ALA A 53 2.74 47.34 -26.06
CA ALA A 53 3.67 46.25 -25.78
C ALA A 53 3.64 45.81 -24.31
N ILE A 54 3.38 46.76 -23.39
CA ILE A 54 3.32 46.50 -21.95
C ILE A 54 1.98 45.88 -21.53
N ARG A 55 0.85 46.41 -22.01
CA ARG A 55 -0.50 45.97 -21.56
C ARG A 55 -1.31 45.17 -22.59
N GLY A 56 -0.77 44.94 -23.78
CA GLY A 56 -1.47 44.29 -24.90
C GLY A 56 -2.60 45.14 -25.47
N THR A 57 -3.71 44.48 -25.83
CA THR A 57 -4.92 45.11 -26.40
C THR A 57 -5.80 45.82 -25.35
N ASN A 58 -5.43 45.77 -24.07
CA ASN A 58 -6.16 46.44 -23.02
C ASN A 58 -6.02 47.97 -23.16
N THR A 59 -7.04 48.72 -22.79
CA THR A 59 -7.05 50.20 -22.86
C THR A 59 -6.94 50.86 -21.48
N GLY A 60 -7.02 50.08 -20.41
CA GLY A 60 -6.81 50.54 -19.04
C GLY A 60 -5.34 50.74 -18.70
N LEU A 61 -5.07 51.36 -17.55
CA LEU A 61 -3.70 51.45 -17.03
C LEU A 61 -3.18 50.05 -16.68
N VAL A 62 -1.86 49.85 -16.75
CA VAL A 62 -1.21 48.58 -16.36
C VAL A 62 -1.69 48.08 -14.99
N ALA A 63 -1.88 49.00 -14.05
CA ALA A 63 -2.40 48.73 -12.71
C ALA A 63 -3.77 48.05 -12.65
N SER A 64 -4.65 48.30 -13.64
CA SER A 64 -5.96 47.62 -13.73
C SER A 64 -5.91 46.30 -14.49
N VAL A 65 -4.83 46.03 -15.22
CA VAL A 65 -4.65 44.81 -16.01
C VAL A 65 -3.95 43.72 -15.19
N LEU A 66 -2.98 44.10 -14.37
CA LEU A 66 -2.27 43.17 -13.49
C LEU A 66 -3.23 42.51 -12.49
N THR A 67 -3.18 41.18 -12.41
CA THR A 67 -3.98 40.37 -11.46
C THR A 67 -3.28 40.14 -10.13
N THR A 68 -1.96 40.37 -10.06
CA THR A 68 -1.15 40.39 -8.84
C THR A 68 -1.67 41.41 -7.84
N THR A 69 -1.35 41.25 -6.57
CA THR A 69 -1.71 42.20 -5.51
C THR A 69 -1.04 43.55 -5.76
N LYS A 70 0.23 43.53 -6.16
CA LYS A 70 0.99 44.71 -6.57
C LYS A 70 0.59 45.14 -7.99
N LYS A 71 0.42 46.45 -8.19
CA LYS A 71 -0.17 47.04 -9.41
C LYS A 71 0.80 47.85 -10.28
N ASN A 72 2.10 47.65 -10.10
CA ASN A 72 3.13 48.12 -11.04
C ASN A 72 3.97 46.92 -11.49
N LEU A 73 4.64 47.05 -12.63
CA LEU A 73 5.35 45.94 -13.27
C LEU A 73 6.45 45.36 -12.38
N VAL A 74 7.28 46.20 -11.77
CA VAL A 74 8.43 45.75 -10.97
C VAL A 74 7.96 44.98 -9.74
N ASP A 75 7.03 45.55 -8.97
CA ASP A 75 6.53 44.90 -7.77
C ASP A 75 5.69 43.66 -8.09
N ALA A 76 4.94 43.64 -9.20
CA ALA A 76 4.20 42.46 -9.64
C ALA A 76 5.14 41.32 -10.07
N ILE A 77 6.24 41.65 -10.77
CA ILE A 77 7.29 40.67 -11.09
C ILE A 77 7.94 40.15 -9.81
N ASN A 78 8.25 41.03 -8.85
CA ASN A 78 8.82 40.62 -7.56
C ASN A 78 7.83 39.77 -6.72
N GLU A 79 6.52 39.96 -6.88
CA GLU A 79 5.49 39.10 -6.27
C GLU A 79 5.51 37.70 -6.88
N LEU A 80 5.56 37.58 -8.21
CA LEU A 80 5.66 36.27 -8.88
C LEU A 80 7.00 35.58 -8.63
N ASP A 81 8.10 36.34 -8.65
CA ASP A 81 9.43 35.87 -8.26
C ASP A 81 9.47 35.47 -6.80
N SER A 82 8.68 36.13 -5.95
CA SER A 82 8.50 35.69 -4.57
C SER A 82 7.81 34.33 -4.53
N ASP A 83 6.65 34.17 -5.16
CA ASP A 83 5.87 32.93 -5.06
C ASP A 83 6.56 31.71 -5.71
N ILE A 84 7.28 31.92 -6.82
CA ILE A 84 7.97 30.86 -7.57
C ILE A 84 9.42 30.67 -7.09
N GLY A 85 10.09 31.77 -6.78
CA GLY A 85 11.53 31.88 -6.52
C GLY A 85 11.88 31.93 -5.03
N ALA A 86 12.84 32.78 -4.66
CA ALA A 86 13.56 32.67 -3.38
C ALA A 86 12.80 33.20 -2.14
N ASN A 87 11.65 33.85 -2.31
CA ASN A 87 10.90 34.32 -1.15
C ASN A 87 9.84 33.28 -0.73
N PRO A 88 9.65 33.05 0.58
CA PRO A 88 8.86 31.93 1.05
C PRO A 88 7.34 32.18 0.98
N ALA A 89 6.59 31.34 0.26
CA ALA A 89 5.14 31.22 0.42
C ALA A 89 4.79 30.77 1.84
N SER A 90 4.00 31.56 2.57
CA SER A 90 3.73 31.33 4.00
C SER A 90 2.69 30.25 4.28
N THR A 91 1.96 29.80 3.25
CA THR A 91 0.85 28.83 3.37
C THR A 91 1.25 27.40 3.06
N LEU A 92 2.43 27.17 2.46
CA LEU A 92 2.94 25.82 2.24
C LEU A 92 3.20 25.14 3.59
N THR A 93 2.92 23.84 3.69
CA THR A 93 3.18 23.05 4.91
C THR A 93 4.54 22.34 4.90
N THR A 94 5.16 22.24 3.72
CA THR A 94 6.55 21.76 3.52
C THR A 94 7.56 22.62 4.27
N THR A 95 8.74 22.08 4.57
CA THR A 95 9.86 22.81 5.15
C THR A 95 10.32 23.92 4.22
N ALA A 96 10.50 23.59 2.94
CA ALA A 96 10.76 24.59 1.91
C ALA A 96 9.48 25.37 1.58
N LYS A 97 9.61 26.69 1.41
CA LYS A 97 8.48 27.60 1.14
C LYS A 97 8.49 28.19 -0.26
N THR A 98 9.50 27.86 -1.06
CA THR A 98 9.54 28.16 -2.49
C THR A 98 8.84 27.03 -3.23
N ILE A 99 8.07 27.27 -4.30
CA ILE A 99 7.40 26.20 -5.04
C ILE A 99 8.40 25.12 -5.48
N THR A 100 9.54 25.51 -6.05
CA THR A 100 10.58 24.59 -6.50
C THR A 100 11.14 23.73 -5.36
N GLY A 101 11.51 24.34 -4.24
CA GLY A 101 11.97 23.62 -3.04
C GLY A 101 10.91 22.66 -2.47
N SER A 102 9.63 23.08 -2.42
CA SER A 102 8.54 22.22 -1.92
C SER A 102 8.29 21.00 -2.81
N LEU A 103 8.45 21.15 -4.13
CA LEU A 103 8.38 20.04 -5.08
C LEU A 103 9.54 19.06 -4.88
N VAL A 104 10.77 19.55 -4.61
CA VAL A 104 11.92 18.70 -4.30
C VAL A 104 11.71 17.93 -2.99
N GLU A 105 11.11 18.56 -1.97
CA GLU A 105 10.76 17.89 -0.72
C GLU A 105 9.73 16.77 -0.96
N LEU A 106 8.65 17.06 -1.70
CA LEU A 106 7.63 16.05 -2.05
C LEU A 106 8.19 14.91 -2.92
N ASP A 107 9.07 15.22 -3.88
CA ASP A 107 9.74 14.22 -4.73
C ASP A 107 10.63 13.29 -3.89
N SER A 108 11.37 13.86 -2.93
CA SER A 108 12.18 13.09 -1.99
C SER A 108 11.34 12.22 -1.04
N ASP A 109 10.26 12.77 -0.50
CA ASP A 109 9.37 12.06 0.44
C ASP A 109 8.62 10.90 -0.24
N VAL A 110 8.17 11.11 -1.48
CA VAL A 110 7.55 10.07 -2.31
C VAL A 110 8.59 9.05 -2.80
N GLY A 111 9.80 9.50 -3.08
CA GLY A 111 10.88 8.69 -3.62
C GLY A 111 10.72 8.34 -5.11
N VAL A 112 11.61 7.50 -5.61
CA VAL A 112 11.66 7.13 -7.04
C VAL A 112 10.85 5.86 -7.28
N ILE A 113 9.75 5.94 -8.02
CA ILE A 113 8.85 4.80 -8.23
C ILE A 113 9.53 3.54 -8.79
N SER A 114 10.57 3.70 -9.62
CA SER A 114 11.31 2.58 -10.21
C SER A 114 12.12 1.78 -9.19
N THR A 115 12.33 2.30 -7.96
CA THR A 115 13.05 1.60 -6.90
C THR A 115 12.15 0.72 -6.03
N LEU A 116 10.83 0.74 -6.25
CA LEU A 116 9.91 -0.18 -5.59
C LEU A 116 10.18 -1.63 -6.01
N SER A 117 9.92 -2.59 -5.13
CA SER A 117 10.11 -4.02 -5.39
C SER A 117 8.90 -4.69 -6.05
N THR A 118 7.74 -4.02 -6.07
CA THR A 118 6.51 -4.50 -6.73
C THR A 118 6.74 -4.72 -8.21
N THR A 119 5.95 -5.57 -8.86
CA THR A 119 6.03 -5.79 -10.30
C THR A 119 5.51 -4.57 -11.07
N ASN A 120 4.35 -4.06 -10.66
CA ASN A 120 3.67 -2.91 -11.24
C ASN A 120 4.21 -1.60 -10.66
N LYS A 121 4.74 -0.73 -11.55
CA LYS A 121 5.37 0.56 -11.19
C LYS A 121 4.97 1.71 -12.12
N SER A 122 3.81 1.61 -12.79
CA SER A 122 3.33 2.66 -13.70
C SER A 122 2.92 3.95 -12.97
N ASN A 123 2.43 3.82 -11.74
CA ASN A 123 2.17 4.89 -10.78
C ASN A 123 2.07 4.30 -9.36
N LEU A 124 2.12 5.16 -8.33
CA LEU A 124 2.07 4.73 -6.92
C LEU A 124 0.80 3.91 -6.61
N VAL A 125 -0.34 4.28 -7.19
CA VAL A 125 -1.61 3.57 -6.99
C VAL A 125 -1.51 2.12 -7.47
N SER A 126 -0.89 1.88 -8.62
CA SER A 126 -0.73 0.53 -9.16
C SER A 126 0.18 -0.33 -8.28
N ALA A 127 1.28 0.23 -7.77
CA ALA A 127 2.17 -0.45 -6.85
C ALA A 127 1.50 -0.75 -5.49
N ILE A 128 0.75 0.20 -4.94
CA ILE A 128 -0.01 0.02 -3.69
C ILE A 128 -1.11 -1.02 -3.85
N ASN A 129 -1.84 -1.00 -4.97
CA ASN A 129 -2.88 -2.00 -5.25
C ASN A 129 -2.29 -3.41 -5.34
N GLU A 130 -1.10 -3.58 -5.93
CA GLU A 130 -0.40 -4.87 -5.92
C GLU A 130 -0.06 -5.32 -4.49
N LEU A 131 0.46 -4.43 -3.65
CA LEU A 131 0.73 -4.75 -2.25
C LEU A 131 -0.56 -5.12 -1.50
N PHE A 132 -1.63 -4.34 -1.67
CA PHE A 132 -2.93 -4.60 -1.06
C PHE A 132 -3.47 -5.98 -1.43
N THR A 133 -3.37 -6.33 -2.72
CA THR A 133 -3.64 -7.67 -3.20
C THR A 133 -2.73 -8.64 -2.44
N SER A 134 -1.39 -8.56 -2.56
CA SER A 134 -0.44 -9.50 -1.92
C SER A 134 -0.58 -9.71 -0.40
N VAL A 135 -1.02 -8.71 0.37
CA VAL A 135 -1.11 -8.75 1.85
C VAL A 135 -2.52 -9.09 2.34
N ASN A 136 -3.55 -8.88 1.52
CA ASN A 136 -4.90 -9.28 1.88
C ASN A 136 -5.00 -10.80 1.81
N VAL A 137 -4.69 -11.45 2.93
CA VAL A 137 -4.93 -12.87 3.14
C VAL A 137 -6.43 -13.09 2.89
N ASP A 138 -6.73 -13.74 1.78
CA ASP A 138 -8.07 -14.07 1.33
C ASP A 138 -8.73 -15.02 2.33
N SER A 139 -9.19 -14.47 3.45
CA SER A 139 -9.68 -15.23 4.59
C SER A 139 -10.93 -16.06 4.27
N ASP A 140 -11.61 -15.76 3.17
CA ASP A 140 -12.76 -16.50 2.66
C ASP A 140 -12.49 -17.27 1.34
N GLY A 141 -11.27 -17.19 0.79
CA GLY A 141 -10.80 -17.96 -0.35
C GLY A 141 -11.51 -17.66 -1.68
N LYS A 142 -12.24 -16.54 -1.79
CA LYS A 142 -13.09 -16.25 -2.96
C LYS A 142 -12.44 -15.37 -4.00
N ASN A 143 -11.31 -14.76 -3.67
CA ASN A 143 -10.71 -13.71 -4.47
C ASN A 143 -9.51 -14.20 -5.30
N ALA A 144 -9.30 -15.52 -5.35
CA ALA A 144 -8.24 -16.17 -6.15
C ALA A 144 -6.85 -15.58 -5.87
N HIS A 145 -6.63 -15.17 -4.61
CA HIS A 145 -5.43 -14.45 -4.18
C HIS A 145 -4.34 -15.39 -3.60
N LEU A 146 -4.47 -16.69 -3.86
CA LEU A 146 -3.49 -17.72 -3.52
C LEU A 146 -2.37 -17.69 -4.58
N ASP A 147 -1.45 -16.75 -4.45
CA ASP A 147 -0.17 -16.80 -5.15
C ASP A 147 0.62 -18.01 -4.62
N THR A 148 1.10 -18.83 -5.55
CA THR A 148 1.92 -20.04 -5.38
C THR A 148 3.31 -19.80 -4.75
N THR A 149 3.49 -18.75 -3.96
CA THR A 149 4.77 -18.47 -3.31
C THR A 149 4.60 -17.89 -1.89
N GLY A 150 5.39 -18.40 -0.95
CA GLY A 150 5.58 -17.80 0.38
C GLY A 150 4.70 -18.38 1.50
N VAL A 151 4.26 -17.49 2.42
CA VAL A 151 3.56 -17.90 3.66
C VAL A 151 2.17 -18.47 3.36
N MET A 152 1.48 -18.00 2.32
CA MET A 152 0.14 -18.49 1.97
C MET A 152 0.16 -19.88 1.32
N GLU A 153 1.12 -20.19 0.45
CA GLU A 153 1.35 -21.56 -0.05
C GLU A 153 1.68 -22.52 1.11
N SER A 154 2.44 -22.06 2.10
CA SER A 154 2.72 -22.84 3.31
C SER A 154 1.46 -23.09 4.15
N LEU A 155 0.53 -22.12 4.20
CA LEU A 155 -0.74 -22.25 4.91
C LEU A 155 -1.73 -23.16 4.17
N GLU A 156 -1.79 -23.10 2.83
CA GLU A 156 -2.60 -24.02 2.02
C GLU A 156 -2.11 -25.47 2.14
N ASN A 157 -0.78 -25.67 2.09
CA ASN A 157 -0.19 -26.98 2.33
C ASN A 157 -0.47 -27.49 3.75
N LEU A 158 -0.47 -26.61 4.75
CA LEU A 158 -0.80 -26.97 6.13
C LEU A 158 -2.29 -27.31 6.31
N ASP A 159 -3.19 -26.53 5.70
CA ASP A 159 -4.64 -26.81 5.71
C ASP A 159 -4.94 -28.16 5.03
N SER A 160 -4.31 -28.42 3.88
CA SER A 160 -4.42 -29.72 3.20
C SER A 160 -3.87 -30.87 4.03
N ALA A 161 -2.73 -30.68 4.71
CA ALA A 161 -2.11 -31.71 5.55
C ALA A 161 -2.89 -31.99 6.85
N VAL A 162 -3.49 -30.97 7.46
CA VAL A 162 -4.30 -31.11 8.68
C VAL A 162 -5.70 -31.61 8.37
N GLY A 163 -6.29 -31.15 7.27
CA GLY A 163 -7.67 -31.43 6.88
C GLY A 163 -8.71 -30.70 7.74
N ASN A 164 -9.97 -31.03 7.55
CA ASN A 164 -11.06 -30.47 8.33
C ASN A 164 -11.04 -31.00 9.78
N LEU A 165 -10.77 -30.14 10.76
CA LEU A 165 -10.71 -30.46 12.21
C LEU A 165 -12.00 -31.01 12.84
N GLY A 166 -13.12 -31.07 12.10
CA GLY A 166 -14.35 -31.70 12.56
C GLY A 166 -14.19 -33.22 12.76
N PHE A 167 -14.88 -33.78 13.76
CA PHE A 167 -14.99 -35.23 13.90
C PHE A 167 -15.76 -35.80 12.70
N ALA A 168 -15.06 -36.50 11.82
CA ALA A 168 -15.69 -37.20 10.71
C ALA A 168 -16.36 -38.49 11.22
N THR A 169 -17.54 -38.76 10.71
CA THR A 169 -18.33 -39.98 10.97
C THR A 169 -18.19 -41.00 9.83
N SER A 170 -17.45 -40.64 8.77
CA SER A 170 -17.09 -41.51 7.64
C SER A 170 -15.69 -41.15 7.14
N PHE A 171 -14.88 -42.17 6.83
CA PHE A 171 -13.48 -42.00 6.38
C PHE A 171 -13.34 -42.51 4.94
N PRO A 172 -13.41 -41.64 3.93
CA PRO A 172 -13.09 -42.05 2.57
C PRO A 172 -11.59 -42.41 2.52
N ALA A 173 -11.27 -43.63 2.03
CA ALA A 173 -9.90 -44.13 1.95
C ALA A 173 -8.94 -43.29 1.09
N SER A 174 -9.47 -42.31 0.34
CA SER A 174 -8.71 -41.42 -0.55
C SER A 174 -8.17 -40.16 0.12
N VAL A 175 -8.55 -39.86 1.37
CA VAL A 175 -8.10 -38.64 2.09
C VAL A 175 -7.09 -39.06 3.16
N VAL A 176 -5.86 -38.54 3.05
CA VAL A 176 -4.71 -38.84 3.93
C VAL A 176 -4.25 -37.60 4.68
N ASP A 177 -5.19 -36.91 5.31
CA ASP A 177 -4.91 -35.81 6.23
C ASP A 177 -4.80 -36.30 7.69
N LEU A 178 -4.28 -35.44 8.57
CA LEU A 178 -4.12 -35.75 9.99
C LEU A 178 -5.47 -36.06 10.64
N THR A 179 -6.55 -35.36 10.26
CA THR A 179 -7.87 -35.57 10.85
C THR A 179 -8.40 -36.98 10.54
N THR A 180 -8.21 -37.48 9.32
CA THR A 180 -8.59 -38.83 8.92
C THR A 180 -7.76 -39.87 9.66
N ALA A 181 -6.44 -39.67 9.75
CA ALA A 181 -5.55 -40.57 10.48
C ALA A 181 -5.92 -40.69 11.97
N VAL A 182 -6.13 -39.56 12.65
CA VAL A 182 -6.49 -39.52 14.08
C VAL A 182 -7.85 -40.15 14.31
N ASN A 183 -8.83 -39.87 13.45
CA ASN A 183 -10.15 -40.44 13.61
C ASN A 183 -10.21 -41.96 13.37
N ASN A 184 -9.38 -42.51 12.46
CA ASN A 184 -9.25 -43.96 12.30
C ASN A 184 -8.67 -44.62 13.57
N VAL A 185 -7.60 -44.05 14.14
CA VAL A 185 -7.05 -44.53 15.43
C VAL A 185 -8.09 -44.48 16.55
N ARG A 186 -8.92 -43.44 16.59
CA ARG A 186 -10.03 -43.34 17.56
C ARG A 186 -11.03 -44.49 17.41
N VAL A 187 -11.36 -44.89 16.18
CA VAL A 187 -12.26 -46.02 15.93
C VAL A 187 -11.63 -47.33 16.38
N ASP A 188 -10.37 -47.59 16.00
CA ASP A 188 -9.65 -48.79 16.40
C ASP A 188 -9.57 -48.91 17.93
N LEU A 189 -9.30 -47.80 18.63
CA LEU A 189 -9.28 -47.77 20.09
C LEU A 189 -10.67 -48.01 20.70
N SER A 190 -11.73 -47.46 20.09
CA SER A 190 -13.11 -47.74 20.52
C SER A 190 -13.49 -49.20 20.33
N LEU A 191 -13.02 -49.86 19.26
CA LEU A 191 -13.26 -51.28 19.02
C LEU A 191 -12.49 -52.15 20.02
N LEU A 192 -11.25 -51.78 20.36
CA LEU A 192 -10.47 -52.49 21.38
C LEU A 192 -11.13 -52.43 22.78
N ASP A 193 -11.84 -51.34 23.09
CA ASP A 193 -12.58 -51.18 24.35
C ASP A 193 -13.94 -51.90 24.35
N SER A 194 -14.63 -51.95 23.20
CA SER A 194 -15.99 -52.50 23.12
C SER A 194 -16.09 -53.95 22.65
N ASP A 195 -15.10 -54.43 21.89
CA ASP A 195 -15.16 -55.72 21.22
C ASP A 195 -13.96 -56.58 21.63
N ASN A 196 -14.18 -57.43 22.63
CA ASN A 196 -13.20 -58.41 23.05
C ASN A 196 -12.94 -59.48 21.99
N THR A 197 -13.58 -59.53 20.81
CA THR A 197 -13.41 -60.61 19.81
C THR A 197 -11.95 -60.98 19.50
N SER A 198 -11.05 -59.99 19.37
CA SER A 198 -9.62 -60.27 19.13
C SER A 198 -8.92 -60.85 20.37
N LEU A 199 -9.26 -60.36 21.56
CA LEU A 199 -8.75 -60.86 22.84
C LEU A 199 -9.32 -62.26 23.16
N ASP A 200 -10.62 -62.44 23.00
CA ASP A 200 -11.38 -63.67 23.12
C ASP A 200 -10.91 -64.74 22.13
N GLY A 201 -10.55 -64.35 20.90
CA GLY A 201 -9.96 -65.24 19.91
C GLY A 201 -8.54 -65.71 20.27
N ARG A 202 -7.78 -64.91 21.03
CA ARG A 202 -6.40 -65.22 21.43
C ARG A 202 -6.28 -65.90 22.80
N LEU A 203 -7.07 -65.49 23.77
CA LEU A 203 -7.03 -65.97 25.16
C LEU A 203 -8.18 -66.92 25.50
N GLY A 204 -9.27 -66.90 24.71
CA GLY A 204 -10.51 -67.62 24.98
C GLY A 204 -11.60 -66.69 25.54
N ALA A 205 -12.83 -66.85 25.07
CA ALA A 205 -13.97 -66.08 25.57
C ALA A 205 -14.46 -66.64 26.91
N LEU A 206 -14.56 -65.79 27.93
CA LEU A 206 -15.12 -66.17 29.22
C LEU A 206 -16.60 -66.58 29.14
N ALA A 207 -17.32 -66.02 28.17
CA ALA A 207 -18.67 -66.41 27.82
C ALA A 207 -18.78 -67.87 27.36
N SER A 208 -17.70 -68.44 26.81
CA SER A 208 -17.64 -69.83 26.35
C SER A 208 -17.27 -70.83 27.44
N LEU A 209 -17.02 -70.38 28.68
CA LEU A 209 -16.77 -71.27 29.80
C LEU A 209 -18.00 -72.16 30.07
N ASP A 210 -17.77 -73.42 30.46
CA ASP A 210 -18.84 -74.37 30.75
C ASP A 210 -19.79 -73.85 31.85
N SER A 211 -21.06 -74.23 31.79
CA SER A 211 -22.09 -73.76 32.73
C SER A 211 -21.85 -74.22 34.17
N ALA A 212 -21.05 -75.27 34.38
CA ALA A 212 -20.63 -75.73 35.70
C ALA A 212 -19.70 -74.73 36.42
N PHE A 213 -19.00 -73.86 35.68
CA PHE A 213 -18.26 -72.76 36.29
C PHE A 213 -19.25 -71.67 36.72
N ILE A 214 -19.40 -71.52 38.03
CA ILE A 214 -20.32 -70.57 38.67
C ILE A 214 -19.53 -69.60 39.55
N GLY A 215 -19.81 -68.30 39.48
CA GLY A 215 -19.18 -67.30 40.33
C GLY A 215 -17.95 -66.61 39.70
N THR A 216 -16.90 -66.42 40.50
CA THR A 216 -15.72 -65.58 40.16
C THR A 216 -14.89 -66.11 38.98
N GLU A 217 -15.04 -67.38 38.69
CA GLU A 217 -14.49 -68.13 37.57
C GLU A 217 -14.98 -67.56 36.24
N ARG A 218 -16.15 -66.90 36.23
CA ARG A 218 -16.71 -66.17 35.09
C ARG A 218 -16.34 -64.69 35.05
N SER A 219 -15.37 -64.24 35.87
CA SER A 219 -14.89 -62.85 35.87
C SER A 219 -13.51 -62.66 35.23
N SER A 220 -12.72 -63.73 35.08
CA SER A 220 -11.46 -63.72 34.32
C SER A 220 -11.04 -65.14 33.97
N ILE A 221 -10.34 -65.31 32.83
CA ILE A 221 -9.71 -66.57 32.42
C ILE A 221 -8.73 -67.06 33.50
N VAL A 222 -8.06 -66.15 34.21
CA VAL A 222 -7.17 -66.51 35.33
C VAL A 222 -7.95 -67.20 36.45
N ASN A 223 -9.15 -66.73 36.77
CA ASN A 223 -9.99 -67.37 37.79
C ASN A 223 -10.49 -68.74 37.32
N ALA A 224 -10.88 -68.87 36.04
CA ALA A 224 -11.27 -70.16 35.47
C ALA A 224 -10.13 -71.19 35.51
N LEU A 225 -8.90 -70.77 35.15
CA LEU A 225 -7.71 -71.62 35.23
C LEU A 225 -7.38 -72.01 36.67
N ASN A 226 -7.50 -71.07 37.62
CA ASN A 226 -7.28 -71.35 39.04
C ASN A 226 -8.32 -72.35 39.59
N ALA A 227 -9.57 -72.27 39.15
CA ALA A 227 -10.60 -73.25 39.51
C ALA A 227 -10.30 -74.63 38.91
N LEU A 228 -9.93 -74.70 37.63
CA LEU A 228 -9.49 -75.96 37.02
C LEU A 228 -8.32 -76.59 37.78
N ARG A 229 -7.35 -75.78 38.21
CA ARG A 229 -6.23 -76.25 39.04
C ARG A 229 -6.72 -76.82 40.38
N ALA A 230 -7.73 -76.23 41.01
CA ALA A 230 -8.28 -76.71 42.27
C ALA A 230 -9.00 -78.06 42.14
N ASP A 231 -9.59 -78.34 40.97
CA ASP A 231 -10.30 -79.59 40.69
C ASP A 231 -9.36 -80.75 40.30
N ILE A 232 -8.09 -80.48 39.95
CA ILE A 232 -7.10 -81.53 39.67
C ILE A 232 -6.68 -82.17 40.99
N ALA A 233 -6.94 -83.47 41.14
CA ALA A 233 -6.53 -84.23 42.31
C ALA A 233 -5.00 -84.21 42.48
N LEU A 234 -4.55 -83.85 43.68
CA LEU A 234 -3.14 -83.90 44.04
C LEU A 234 -2.75 -85.36 44.30
N ILE A 235 -1.76 -85.85 43.57
CA ILE A 235 -1.22 -87.21 43.71
C ILE A 235 0.08 -87.10 44.48
N PHE A 236 0.24 -87.93 45.51
CA PHE A 236 1.45 -87.98 46.32
C PHE A 236 2.11 -89.35 46.18
N ASP A 237 3.44 -89.39 46.24
CA ASP A 237 4.17 -90.65 46.39
C ASP A 237 4.00 -91.23 47.80
N GLU A 238 4.52 -92.45 47.99
CA GLU A 238 4.52 -93.15 49.28
C GLU A 238 5.27 -92.40 50.40
N ASN A 239 6.05 -91.37 50.07
CA ASN A 239 6.79 -90.53 51.01
C ASN A 239 6.13 -89.15 51.23
N GLY A 240 4.97 -88.87 50.63
CA GLY A 240 4.23 -87.61 50.76
C GLY A 240 4.69 -86.48 49.84
N THR A 241 5.49 -86.77 48.81
CA THR A 241 5.90 -85.78 47.79
C THR A 241 4.84 -85.69 46.70
N GLN A 242 4.37 -84.48 46.39
CA GLN A 242 3.41 -84.26 45.31
C GLN A 242 4.07 -84.62 43.95
N LEU A 243 3.43 -85.50 43.19
CA LEU A 243 3.94 -86.06 41.93
C LEU A 243 3.45 -85.33 40.69
N ASN A 244 2.39 -84.52 40.80
CA ASN A 244 1.79 -83.73 39.73
C ASN A 244 1.67 -82.24 40.08
#